data_AF-T1CJ31-F1
#
_entry.id   AF-T1CJ31-F1
#
_cell.length_a   1.000
_cell.length_b   1.000
_cell.length_c   1.000
_cell.angle_alpha   90.00
_cell.angle_beta   90.00
_cell.angle_gamma   90.00
#
_symmetry.space_group_name_H-M   'P 1'
#
loop_
_entity.id
_entity.type
_entity.pdbx_description
1 polymer ?
#
loop_
_entity_poly.entity_id
_entity_poly.type
_entity_poly.pdbx_seq_one_letter_code
_entity_poly.pdbx_strand_id
1 'polypeptide(L)'
;PGVTWFAPVDSTIFINAAIKDVMITIAEAFALVFVVMLLFLQSFRTTIIPMLVVPTALSGALIGMYALGYSINQLTLFAMVLAIGILVDDAIVVVEAVERIMR
;
A
#
# COMPACT_ATOMS: atom_id res chain seq x y z
N PRO A 1 -47.88 -8.20 -12.45
CA PRO A 1 -47.16 -7.01 -12.94
C PRO A 1 -47.18 -5.90 -11.87
N GLY A 2 -46.02 -5.56 -11.27
CA GLY A 2 -45.95 -4.57 -10.18
C GLY A 2 -45.15 -4.99 -8.94
N VAL A 3 -44.46 -6.14 -8.97
CA VAL A 3 -43.51 -6.49 -7.90
C VAL A 3 -42.14 -5.91 -8.27
N THR A 4 -41.73 -4.85 -7.58
CA THR A 4 -40.38 -4.28 -7.70
C THR A 4 -39.50 -4.85 -6.59
N TRP A 5 -38.42 -5.52 -6.97
CA TRP A 5 -37.41 -6.00 -6.03
C TRP A 5 -36.45 -4.85 -5.68
N PHE A 6 -36.25 -4.61 -4.39
CA PHE A 6 -35.21 -3.72 -3.88
C PHE A 6 -34.58 -4.37 -2.65
N ALA A 7 -33.26 -4.26 -2.51
CA ALA A 7 -32.53 -4.72 -1.34
C ALA A 7 -32.51 -3.58 -0.30
N PRO A 8 -33.22 -3.68 0.85
CA PRO A 8 -33.26 -2.61 1.84
C PRO A 8 -31.93 -2.42 2.58
N VAL A 9 -31.14 -3.49 2.65
CA VAL A 9 -29.82 -3.53 3.30
C VAL A 9 -28.87 -4.25 2.36
N ASP A 10 -27.86 -3.52 1.88
CA ASP A 10 -26.80 -4.07 1.04
C ASP A 10 -25.44 -3.71 1.64
N SER A 11 -24.84 -4.68 2.34
CA SER A 11 -23.52 -4.56 2.95
C SER A 11 -22.41 -4.36 1.90
N THR A 12 -22.65 -4.72 0.64
CA THR A 12 -21.71 -4.55 -0.47
C THR A 12 -21.40 -3.09 -0.71
N ILE A 13 -22.38 -2.19 -0.50
CA ILE A 13 -22.20 -0.74 -0.65
C ILE A 13 -21.18 -0.23 0.36
N PHE A 14 -21.29 -0.68 1.62
CA PHE A 14 -20.36 -0.30 2.68
C PHE A 14 -18.96 -0.91 2.46
N ILE A 15 -18.88 -2.18 2.06
CA ILE A 15 -17.60 -2.86 1.78
C ILE A 15 -16.87 -2.18 0.62
N ASN A 16 -17.58 -1.87 -0.48
CA ASN A 16 -16.98 -1.20 -1.63
C ASN A 16 -16.51 0.22 -1.28
N ALA A 17 -17.28 0.96 -0.46
CA ALA A 17 -16.86 2.27 0.02
C ALA A 17 -15.58 2.16 0.88
N ALA A 18 -15.54 1.24 1.85
CA ALA A 18 -14.38 1.01 2.69
C ALA A 18 -13.13 0.60 1.89
N ILE A 19 -13.28 -0.28 0.89
CA ILE A 19 -12.16 -0.66 0.00
C ILE A 19 -11.67 0.56 -0.78
N LYS A 20 -12.59 1.38 -1.31
CA LYS A 20 -12.22 2.60 -2.04
C LYS A 20 -11.44 3.58 -1.16
N ASP A 21 -11.89 3.81 0.07
CA ASP A 21 -11.22 4.70 1.01
C ASP A 21 -9.82 4.19 1.38
N VAL A 22 -9.67 2.87 1.60
CA VAL A 22 -8.36 2.25 1.81
C VAL A 22 -7.45 2.44 0.60
N MET A 23 -7.96 2.23 -0.62
CA MET A 23 -7.16 2.42 -1.83
C MET A 23 -6.66 3.86 -1.99
N ILE A 24 -7.50 4.84 -1.64
CA ILE A 24 -7.11 6.26 -1.64
C ILE A 24 -6.02 6.50 -0.59
N THR A 25 -6.20 6.03 0.64
CA THR A 25 -5.20 6.22 1.72
C THR A 25 -3.86 5.54 1.41
N ILE A 26 -3.85 4.37 0.76
CA ILE A 26 -2.61 3.73 0.26
C ILE A 26 -1.93 4.62 -0.78
N ALA A 27 -2.68 5.19 -1.73
CA ALA A 27 -2.12 6.08 -2.75
C ALA A 27 -1.56 7.38 -2.13
N GLU A 28 -2.27 7.97 -1.18
CA GLU A 28 -1.82 9.15 -0.43
C GLU A 28 -0.56 8.85 0.38
N ALA A 29 -0.53 7.73 1.11
CA ALA A 29 0.64 7.30 1.87
C ALA A 29 1.86 7.10 0.96
N PHE A 30 1.66 6.49 -0.20
CA PHE A 30 2.72 6.27 -1.18
C PHE A 30 3.28 7.59 -1.75
N ALA A 31 2.39 8.54 -2.05
CA ALA A 31 2.79 9.87 -2.51
C ALA A 31 3.55 10.64 -1.41
N LEU A 32 3.11 10.56 -0.16
CA LEU A 32 3.79 11.17 0.98
C LEU A 32 5.19 10.59 1.19
N VAL A 33 5.33 9.27 1.15
CA VAL A 33 6.64 8.59 1.21
C VAL A 33 7.56 9.10 0.11
N PHE A 34 7.07 9.21 -1.13
CA PHE A 34 7.87 9.74 -2.24
C PHE A 34 8.36 11.16 -1.98
N VAL A 35 7.49 12.05 -1.51
CA VAL A 35 7.85 13.45 -1.21
C VAL A 35 8.90 13.53 -0.10
N VAL A 36 8.70 12.80 0.99
CA VAL A 36 9.64 12.75 2.11
C VAL A 36 11.00 12.21 1.63
N MET A 37 11.01 11.10 0.89
CA MET A 37 12.23 10.50 0.36
C MET A 37 13.00 11.42 -0.58
N LEU A 38 12.29 12.12 -1.46
CA LEU A 38 12.91 13.08 -2.36
C LEU A 38 13.54 14.25 -1.58
N LEU A 39 12.89 14.70 -0.51
CA LEU A 39 13.39 15.78 0.34
C LEU A 39 14.67 15.38 1.08
N PHE A 40 14.73 14.17 1.64
CA PHE A 40 15.89 13.69 2.39
C PHE A 40 17.07 13.29 1.48
N LEU A 41 16.82 12.55 0.40
CA LEU A 41 17.88 12.04 -0.47
C LEU A 41 18.33 13.05 -1.54
N GLN A 42 17.50 14.04 -1.88
CA GLN A 42 17.77 15.05 -2.92
C GLN A 42 18.19 14.49 -4.29
N SER A 43 17.94 13.20 -4.54
CA SER A 43 18.34 12.48 -5.75
C SER A 43 17.19 11.61 -6.25
N PHE A 44 16.64 11.96 -7.41
CA PHE A 44 15.56 11.22 -8.06
C PHE A 44 15.93 9.76 -8.34
N ARG A 45 17.19 9.49 -8.70
CA ARG A 45 17.65 8.12 -9.00
C ARG A 45 17.56 7.23 -7.77
N THR A 46 17.88 7.77 -6.61
CA THR A 46 17.91 7.03 -5.35
C THR A 46 16.51 6.88 -4.75
N THR A 47 15.64 7.89 -4.91
CA THR A 47 14.24 7.86 -4.47
C THR A 47 13.38 6.81 -5.21
N ILE A 48 13.68 6.50 -6.48
CA ILE A 48 12.93 5.50 -7.26
C ILE A 48 13.06 4.08 -6.69
N ILE A 49 14.16 3.77 -5.99
CA ILE A 49 14.43 2.43 -5.47
C ILE A 49 13.32 1.98 -4.48
N PRO A 50 13.05 2.70 -3.38
CA PRO A 50 11.92 2.39 -2.48
C PRO A 50 10.56 2.37 -3.20
N MET A 51 10.38 3.26 -4.18
CA MET A 51 9.13 3.37 -4.95
C MET A 51 8.84 2.10 -5.77
N LEU A 52 9.85 1.34 -6.17
CA LEU A 52 9.66 0.05 -6.85
C LEU A 52 9.60 -1.12 -5.88
N VAL A 53 10.37 -1.06 -4.79
CA VAL A 53 10.41 -2.12 -3.77
C VAL A 53 9.06 -2.28 -3.09
N VAL A 54 8.41 -1.17 -2.71
CA VAL A 54 7.16 -1.21 -1.94
C VAL A 54 6.01 -1.93 -2.68
N PRO A 55 5.65 -1.55 -3.92
CA PRO A 55 4.60 -2.25 -4.67
C PRO A 55 4.93 -3.71 -4.97
N THR A 56 6.22 -4.01 -5.19
CA THR A 56 6.67 -5.37 -5.50
C THR A 56 6.50 -6.29 -4.29
N ALA A 57 6.87 -5.85 -3.09
CA ALA A 57 6.72 -6.67 -1.90
C ALA A 57 5.25 -6.81 -1.48
N LEU A 58 4.43 -5.76 -1.62
CA LEU A 58 2.98 -5.84 -1.40
C LEU A 58 2.32 -6.83 -2.37
N SER A 59 2.73 -6.83 -3.64
CA SER A 59 2.25 -7.82 -4.62
C SER A 59 2.64 -9.24 -4.20
N GLY A 60 3.85 -9.44 -3.69
CA GLY A 60 4.28 -10.72 -3.09
C GLY A 60 3.44 -11.14 -1.89
N ALA A 61 3.10 -10.21 -1.00
CA ALA A 61 2.23 -10.46 0.15
C ALA A 61 0.82 -10.87 -0.29
N LEU A 62 0.26 -10.22 -1.32
CA LEU A 62 -1.04 -10.59 -1.90
C LEU A 62 -1.03 -12.00 -2.49
N ILE A 63 0.04 -12.39 -3.19
CA ILE A 63 0.21 -13.76 -3.71
C ILE A 63 0.27 -14.77 -2.56
N GLY A 64 1.02 -14.46 -1.51
CA GLY A 64 1.11 -15.31 -0.31
C GLY A 64 -0.24 -15.44 0.40
N MET A 65 -0.98 -14.34 0.54
CA MET A 65 -2.33 -14.36 1.09
C MET A 65 -3.27 -15.23 0.27
N TYR A 66 -3.23 -15.10 -1.06
CA TYR A 66 -4.04 -15.91 -1.97
C TYR A 66 -3.71 -17.40 -1.83
N ALA A 67 -2.42 -17.75 -1.76
CA ALA A 67 -1.98 -19.13 -1.58
C ALA A 67 -2.41 -19.75 -0.24
N LEU A 68 -2.51 -18.93 0.81
CA LEU A 68 -2.95 -19.35 2.15
C LEU A 68 -4.49 -19.32 2.31
N GLY A 69 -5.23 -18.88 1.29
CA GLY A 69 -6.69 -18.79 1.34
C GLY A 69 -7.24 -17.62 2.16
N TYR A 70 -6.43 -16.58 2.39
CA TYR A 70 -6.90 -15.36 3.06
C TYR A 70 -7.72 -14.49 2.10
N SER A 71 -8.74 -13.81 2.65
CA SER A 71 -9.55 -12.83 1.91
C SER A 71 -9.02 -11.41 2.10
N ILE A 72 -9.27 -10.55 1.11
CA ILE A 72 -9.06 -9.10 1.27
C ILE A 72 -10.23 -8.55 2.08
N ASN A 73 -9.92 -8.07 3.27
CA ASN A 73 -10.86 -7.45 4.20
C ASN A 73 -10.17 -6.30 4.97
N GLN A 74 -10.94 -5.61 5.81
CA GLN A 74 -10.46 -4.44 6.56
C GLN A 74 -9.21 -4.72 7.42
N LEU A 75 -9.08 -5.89 8.05
CA LEU A 75 -7.90 -6.24 8.85
C LEU A 75 -6.68 -6.44 7.98
N THR A 76 -6.82 -7.17 6.86
CA THR A 76 -5.70 -7.41 5.94
C THR A 76 -5.26 -6.13 5.23
N LEU A 77 -6.21 -5.24 4.91
CA LEU A 77 -5.95 -3.93 4.35
C LEU A 77 -5.19 -3.04 5.35
N PHE A 78 -5.60 -3.06 6.62
CA PHE A 78 -4.88 -2.36 7.67
C PHE A 78 -3.46 -2.90 7.86
N ALA A 79 -3.27 -4.22 7.83
CA ALA A 79 -1.96 -4.85 7.89
C ALA A 79 -1.06 -4.44 6.71
N MET A 80 -1.61 -4.33 5.49
CA MET A 80 -0.87 -3.83 4.33
C MET A 80 -0.42 -2.37 4.53
N VAL A 81 -1.26 -1.50 5.08
CA VAL A 81 -0.89 -0.12 5.39
C VAL A 81 0.27 -0.06 6.41
N LEU A 82 0.22 -0.86 7.47
CA LEU A 82 1.32 -0.95 8.45
C LEU A 82 2.60 -1.50 7.81
N ALA A 83 2.48 -2.51 6.94
CA ALA A 83 3.62 -3.12 6.26
C ALA A 83 4.34 -2.11 5.34
N ILE A 84 3.63 -1.14 4.75
CA ILE A 84 4.25 -0.08 3.96
C ILE A 84 5.29 0.69 4.79
N GLY A 85 4.97 1.04 6.05
CA GLY A 85 5.92 1.75 6.91
C GLY A 85 7.21 0.96 7.13
N ILE A 86 7.09 -0.31 7.50
CA ILE A 86 8.24 -1.20 7.73
C ILE A 86 9.08 -1.37 6.46
N LEU A 87 8.42 -1.56 5.32
CA LEU A 87 9.07 -1.81 4.04
C LEU A 87 9.78 -0.57 3.50
N VAL A 88 9.21 0.60 3.75
CA VAL A 88 9.84 1.89 3.42
C VAL A 88 11.06 2.11 4.28
N ASP A 89 10.99 1.85 5.59
CA ASP A 89 12.14 1.98 6.50
C ASP A 89 13.31 1.09 6.06
N ASP A 90 13.04 -0.18 5.71
CA ASP A 90 14.08 -1.10 5.21
C ASP A 90 14.71 -0.59 3.91
N ALA A 91 13.87 -0.15 2.96
CA ALA A 91 14.36 0.41 1.70
C ALA A 91 15.17 1.70 1.91
N ILE A 92 14.80 2.55 2.87
CA ILE A 92 15.53 3.75 3.25
C ILE A 92 16.90 3.39 3.78
N VAL A 93 16.96 2.50 4.78
CA VAL A 93 18.21 2.15 5.46
C VAL A 93 19.23 1.58 4.49
N VAL A 94 18.80 0.71 3.56
CA VAL A 94 19.68 0.16 2.52
C VAL A 94 20.20 1.25 1.59
N VAL A 95 19.29 2.12 1.13
CA VAL A 95 19.65 3.23 0.23
C VAL A 95 20.61 4.22 0.91
N GLU A 96 20.33 4.60 2.14
CA GLU A 96 21.15 5.52 2.92
C GLU A 96 22.53 4.92 3.20
N ALA A 97 22.61 3.63 3.51
CA ALA A 97 23.88 2.94 3.70
C ALA A 97 24.75 2.98 2.44
N VAL A 98 24.15 2.76 1.26
CA VAL A 98 24.87 2.84 -0.02
C VAL A 98 25.32 4.27 -0.32
N GLU A 99 24.44 5.26 -0.16
CA GLU A 99 24.76 6.68 -0.36
C GLU A 99 25.89 7.15 0.58
N ARG A 100 25.87 6.68 1.83
CA ARG A 100 26.90 6.99 2.84
C ARG A 100 28.27 6.42 2.48
N ILE A 101 28.34 5.26 1.82
CA ILE A 101 29.61 4.65 1.39
C ILE A 101 30.16 5.31 0.12
N MET A 102 29.28 5.83 -0.76
CA MET A 102 29.69 6.47 -2.01
C MET A 102 30.20 7.92 -1.84
N ARG A 103 29.90 8.57 -0.71
CA ARG A 103 30.43 9.88 -0.32
C ARG A 103 31.67 9.73 0.56
#